data_AF-A0A5R9C7R2-F1
#
_entry.id   AF-A0A5R9C7R2-F1
#
_cell.length_a   1.000
_cell.length_b   1.000
_cell.length_c   1.000
_cell.angle_alpha   90.00
_cell.angle_beta   90.00
_cell.angle_gamma   90.00
#
_symmetry.space_group_name_H-M   'P 1'
#
loop_
_entity.id
_entity.type
_entity.pdbx_description
1 polymer ?
#
loop_
_entity_poly.entity_id
_entity_poly.type
_entity_poly.pdbx_seq_one_letter_code
_entity_poly.pdbx_strand_id
1 'polypeptide(L)'
;MIKFKNEVYDLESSHERYLLHSDLNEEFEKEFNWMDYEEEDEKELEIELAKAHELISNRDESTLNTHSIGFGCELLFECVEEEILLINALRKNNYQVEKSNASRSLYVINDEGEEVRIADHKRPGYEFGGGFYEHEYENEIIVKNNTVYKKQLEKSGITLAENSYVFG
;
A
#
# COMPACT_ATOMS: atom_id res chain seq x y z
N MET A 1 -2.83 -5.74 -8.74
CA MET A 1 -2.79 -4.99 -7.46
C MET A 1 -4.06 -4.19 -7.29
N ILE A 2 -4.49 -3.99 -6.05
CA ILE A 2 -5.75 -3.31 -5.71
C ILE A 2 -5.48 -2.09 -4.85
N LYS A 3 -6.09 -0.97 -5.22
CA LYS A 3 -6.17 0.23 -4.41
C LYS A 3 -7.42 0.20 -3.54
N PHE A 4 -7.26 0.53 -2.27
CA PHE A 4 -8.35 0.78 -1.35
C PHE A 4 -8.07 2.08 -0.60
N LYS A 5 -9.01 3.03 -0.66
CA LYS A 5 -8.82 4.43 -0.25
C LYS A 5 -7.52 5.01 -0.83
N ASN A 6 -6.50 5.26 -0.01
CA ASN A 6 -5.23 5.88 -0.44
C ASN A 6 -4.06 4.90 -0.58
N GLU A 7 -4.30 3.61 -0.32
CA GLU A 7 -3.26 2.60 -0.25
C GLU A 7 -3.43 1.55 -1.34
N VAL A 8 -2.33 0.91 -1.75
CA VAL A 8 -2.31 -0.12 -2.77
C VAL A 8 -1.69 -1.37 -2.21
N TYR A 9 -2.32 -2.49 -2.50
CA TYR A 9 -2.00 -3.79 -1.95
C TYR A 9 -1.80 -4.78 -3.09
N ASP A 10 -0.74 -5.57 -2.96
CA ASP A 10 -0.48 -6.75 -3.75
C ASP A 10 -1.26 -7.93 -3.17
N LEU A 11 -2.30 -8.39 -3.88
CA LEU A 11 -3.10 -9.53 -3.42
C LEU A 11 -2.31 -10.85 -3.45
N GLU A 12 -1.14 -10.94 -4.09
CA GLU A 12 -0.29 -12.12 -3.99
C GLU A 12 0.48 -12.16 -2.65
N SER A 13 0.79 -10.99 -2.08
CA SER A 13 1.45 -10.85 -0.79
C SER A 13 0.50 -11.17 0.38
N SER A 14 0.84 -12.20 1.17
CA SER A 14 0.03 -12.57 2.34
C SER A 14 -0.01 -11.48 3.41
N HIS A 15 1.08 -10.74 3.57
CA HIS A 15 1.15 -9.64 4.52
C HIS A 15 0.26 -8.47 4.07
N GLU A 16 0.30 -8.10 2.79
CA GLU A 16 -0.52 -6.99 2.28
C GLU A 16 -2.01 -7.35 2.22
N ARG A 17 -2.38 -8.61 1.93
CA ARG A 17 -3.77 -9.06 2.12
C ARG A 17 -4.25 -8.91 3.57
N TYR A 18 -3.40 -9.26 4.53
CA TYR A 18 -3.74 -9.08 5.95
C TYR A 18 -3.96 -7.60 6.29
N LEU A 19 -3.09 -6.71 5.80
CA LEU A 19 -3.25 -5.27 5.99
C LEU A 19 -4.54 -4.77 5.34
N LEU A 20 -4.82 -5.16 4.09
CA LEU A 20 -6.05 -4.79 3.40
C LEU A 20 -7.31 -5.24 4.16
N HIS A 21 -7.32 -6.44 4.75
CA HIS A 21 -8.41 -6.86 5.62
C HIS A 21 -8.58 -5.97 6.85
N SER A 22 -7.47 -5.59 7.48
CA SER A 22 -7.48 -4.72 8.65
C SER A 22 -8.02 -3.34 8.30
N ASP A 23 -7.53 -2.75 7.21
CA ASP A 23 -7.92 -1.41 6.76
C ASP A 23 -9.37 -1.39 6.28
N LEU A 24 -9.84 -2.45 5.61
CA LEU A 24 -11.24 -2.59 5.23
C LEU A 24 -12.17 -2.58 6.44
N ASN A 25 -11.85 -3.35 7.49
CA ASN A 25 -12.64 -3.38 8.72
C ASN A 25 -12.65 -2.01 9.42
N GLU A 26 -11.49 -1.37 9.53
CA GLU A 26 -11.38 -0.06 10.17
C GLU A 26 -12.22 1.00 9.43
N GLU A 27 -12.16 1.03 8.10
CA GLU A 27 -12.95 1.96 7.31
C GLU A 27 -14.45 1.61 7.31
N PHE A 28 -14.80 0.32 7.33
CA PHE A 28 -16.20 -0.10 7.47
C PHE A 28 -16.79 0.36 8.81
N GLU A 29 -16.08 0.17 9.92
CA GLU A 29 -16.52 0.68 11.23
C GLU A 29 -16.66 2.21 11.21
N LYS A 30 -15.72 2.94 10.60
CA LYS A 30 -15.81 4.41 10.51
C LYS A 30 -16.98 4.90 9.68
N GLU A 31 -17.32 4.23 8.58
CA GLU A 31 -18.38 4.68 7.67
C GLU A 31 -19.77 4.28 8.17
N PHE A 32 -19.92 3.11 8.82
CA PHE A 32 -21.23 2.52 9.08
C PHE A 32 -21.61 2.39 10.57
N ASN A 33 -20.66 2.42 11.51
CA ASN A 33 -20.93 2.15 12.93
C ASN A 33 -21.52 3.34 13.72
N TRP A 34 -21.74 4.49 13.07
CA TRP A 34 -22.35 5.69 13.69
C TRP A 34 -23.76 5.98 13.19
N MET A 35 -24.29 5.17 12.28
CA MET A 35 -25.59 5.34 11.67
C MET A 35 -26.59 4.33 12.26
N ASP A 36 -27.75 4.82 12.70
CA ASP A 36 -28.89 3.96 13.06
C ASP A 36 -29.50 3.41 11.76
N TYR A 37 -28.95 2.30 11.26
CA TYR A 37 -29.50 1.55 10.14
C TYR A 37 -30.68 0.69 10.58
N GLU A 38 -31.57 0.35 9.64
CA GLU A 38 -32.53 -0.72 9.86
C GLU A 38 -31.80 -2.08 9.92
N GLU A 39 -32.30 -3.04 10.71
CA GLU A 39 -31.63 -4.34 10.92
C GLU A 39 -31.40 -5.12 9.61
N GLU A 40 -32.22 -4.88 8.58
CA GLU A 40 -32.05 -5.49 7.25
C GLU A 40 -30.87 -4.86 6.48
N ASP A 41 -30.71 -3.55 6.54
CA ASP A 41 -29.61 -2.81 5.92
C ASP A 41 -28.26 -3.19 6.54
N GLU A 42 -28.21 -3.29 7.88
CA GLU A 42 -27.01 -3.72 8.61
C GLU A 42 -26.55 -5.12 8.16
N LYS A 43 -27.48 -6.07 8.04
CA LYS A 43 -27.19 -7.43 7.56
C LYS A 43 -26.68 -7.44 6.12
N GLU A 44 -27.25 -6.62 5.24
CA GLU A 44 -26.78 -6.52 3.86
C GLU A 44 -25.34 -6.00 3.80
N LEU A 45 -25.02 -4.96 4.59
CA LEU A 45 -23.65 -4.42 4.69
C LEU A 45 -22.66 -5.46 5.23
N GLU A 46 -23.03 -6.23 6.26
CA GLU A 46 -22.19 -7.31 6.78
C GLU A 46 -21.93 -8.42 5.74
N ILE A 47 -22.93 -8.76 4.91
CA ILE A 47 -22.78 -9.73 3.82
C ILE A 47 -21.80 -9.21 2.77
N GLU A 48 -21.93 -7.96 2.34
CA GLU A 48 -21.05 -7.37 1.34
C GLU A 48 -19.61 -7.19 1.88
N LEU A 49 -19.45 -6.90 3.17
CA LEU A 49 -18.16 -6.91 3.86
C LEU A 49 -17.53 -8.31 3.84
N ALA A 50 -18.27 -9.33 4.27
CA ALA A 50 -17.79 -10.72 4.28
C ALA A 50 -17.37 -11.18 2.88
N LYS A 51 -18.14 -10.82 1.86
CA LYS A 51 -17.82 -11.10 0.45
C LYS A 51 -16.54 -10.39 0.01
N ALA A 52 -16.33 -9.13 0.38
CA ALA A 52 -15.06 -8.45 0.10
C ALA A 52 -13.87 -9.17 0.75
N HIS A 53 -14.00 -9.63 2.00
CA HIS A 53 -12.97 -10.45 2.66
C HIS A 53 -12.70 -11.77 1.92
N GLU A 54 -13.74 -12.44 1.42
CA GLU A 54 -13.56 -13.66 0.63
C GLU A 54 -12.79 -13.37 -0.67
N LEU A 55 -13.17 -12.32 -1.41
CA LEU A 55 -12.50 -11.92 -2.64
C LEU A 55 -11.03 -11.57 -2.43
N ILE A 56 -10.71 -10.81 -1.37
CA ILE A 56 -9.32 -10.50 -0.98
C ILE A 56 -8.55 -11.80 -0.69
N SER A 57 -9.13 -12.71 0.09
CA SER A 57 -8.50 -14.00 0.44
C SER A 57 -8.22 -14.88 -0.77
N ASN A 58 -9.16 -14.88 -1.72
CA ASN A 58 -9.09 -15.64 -2.97
C ASN A 58 -8.25 -14.96 -4.06
N ARG A 59 -7.74 -13.75 -3.81
CA ARG A 59 -6.97 -12.94 -4.78
C ARG A 59 -7.75 -12.60 -6.05
N ASP A 60 -9.07 -12.49 -5.93
CA ASP A 60 -9.94 -12.20 -7.07
C ASP A 60 -10.02 -10.68 -7.33
N GLU A 61 -8.95 -10.14 -7.93
CA GLU A 61 -8.84 -8.70 -8.25
C GLU A 61 -9.96 -8.22 -9.16
N SER A 62 -10.36 -9.02 -10.14
CA SER A 62 -11.36 -8.63 -11.14
C SER A 62 -12.72 -8.41 -10.50
N THR A 63 -13.15 -9.35 -9.66
CA THR A 63 -14.45 -9.23 -8.98
C THR A 63 -14.39 -8.13 -7.92
N LEU A 64 -13.28 -8.04 -7.18
CA LEU A 64 -13.09 -7.03 -6.14
C LEU A 64 -13.16 -5.59 -6.69
N ASN A 65 -12.58 -5.33 -7.86
CA ASN A 65 -12.62 -4.02 -8.53
C ASN A 65 -14.04 -3.59 -8.98
N THR A 66 -14.97 -4.52 -9.09
CA THR A 66 -16.38 -4.23 -9.39
C THR A 66 -17.29 -4.30 -8.16
N HIS A 67 -16.72 -4.67 -7.01
CA HIS A 67 -17.42 -4.80 -5.75
C HIS A 67 -17.40 -3.45 -5.00
N SER A 68 -18.49 -3.13 -4.33
CA SER A 68 -18.61 -1.93 -3.52
C SER A 68 -19.48 -2.23 -2.31
N ILE A 69 -19.18 -1.58 -1.19
CA ILE A 69 -19.97 -1.72 0.04
C ILE A 69 -20.60 -0.36 0.35
N GLY A 70 -21.88 -0.39 0.71
CA GLY A 70 -22.67 0.79 1.03
C GLY A 70 -23.57 1.27 -0.12
N PHE A 71 -24.58 2.07 0.24
CA PHE A 71 -25.64 2.53 -0.65
C PHE A 71 -25.16 3.54 -1.70
N GLY A 72 -24.01 4.18 -1.46
CA GLY A 72 -23.37 5.17 -2.34
C GLY A 72 -21.99 4.75 -2.84
N CYS A 73 -21.62 3.46 -2.72
CA CYS A 73 -20.28 2.95 -3.00
C CYS A 73 -19.19 3.62 -2.13
N GLU A 74 -19.48 3.84 -0.84
CA GLU A 74 -18.62 4.50 0.14
C GLU A 74 -17.26 3.81 0.28
N LEU A 75 -17.27 2.48 0.16
CA LEU A 75 -16.08 1.64 0.09
C LEU A 75 -16.01 0.99 -1.29
N LEU A 76 -14.96 1.31 -2.03
CA LEU A 76 -14.70 0.81 -3.38
C LEU A 76 -13.23 0.40 -3.52
N PHE A 77 -12.99 -0.49 -4.47
CA PHE A 77 -11.67 -0.99 -4.82
C PHE A 77 -11.35 -0.61 -6.26
N GLU A 78 -10.12 -0.20 -6.54
CA GLU A 78 -9.69 0.16 -7.89
C GLU A 78 -8.49 -0.69 -8.30
N CYS A 79 -8.53 -1.31 -9.47
CA CYS A 79 -7.35 -1.94 -10.06
C CYS A 79 -6.30 -0.88 -10.36
N VAL A 80 -5.06 -1.16 -9.96
CA VAL A 80 -3.92 -0.32 -10.30
C VAL A 80 -3.16 -0.97 -11.43
N GLU A 81 -3.02 -0.23 -12.53
CA GLU A 81 -2.21 -0.67 -13.67
C GLU A 81 -0.76 -0.90 -13.22
N GLU A 82 -0.20 -2.06 -13.56
CA GLU A 82 1.15 -2.41 -13.13
C GLU A 82 2.22 -1.42 -13.62
N GLU A 83 1.96 -0.72 -14.73
CA GLU A 83 2.93 0.19 -15.34
C GLU A 83 3.17 1.47 -14.53
N ILE A 84 2.22 1.88 -13.67
CA ILE A 84 2.35 3.10 -12.86
C ILE A 84 3.06 2.85 -11.52
N LEU A 85 3.36 1.58 -11.22
CA LEU A 85 4.03 1.15 -10.00
C LEU A 85 5.51 1.48 -10.03
N LEU A 86 6.00 2.05 -8.94
CA LEU A 86 7.39 2.44 -8.80
C LEU A 86 8.34 1.26 -9.01
N ILE A 87 8.04 0.09 -8.41
CA ILE A 87 8.87 -1.10 -8.55
C ILE A 87 9.05 -1.53 -10.01
N ASN A 88 7.99 -1.42 -10.82
CA ASN A 88 8.04 -1.79 -12.23
C ASN A 88 8.77 -0.74 -13.06
N ALA A 89 8.56 0.54 -12.77
CA ALA A 89 9.31 1.63 -13.40
C ALA A 89 10.81 1.52 -13.11
N LEU A 90 11.19 1.18 -11.88
CA LEU A 90 12.57 0.93 -11.47
C LEU A 90 13.16 -0.25 -12.26
N ARG A 91 12.49 -1.41 -12.27
CA ARG A 91 12.94 -2.61 -13.00
C ARG A 91 13.09 -2.35 -14.50
N LYS A 92 12.13 -1.65 -15.12
CA LYS A 92 12.14 -1.31 -16.55
C LYS A 92 13.32 -0.41 -16.93
N ASN A 93 13.80 0.40 -16.00
CA ASN A 93 14.99 1.25 -16.16
C ASN A 93 16.28 0.56 -15.66
N ASN A 94 16.27 -0.75 -15.43
CA ASN A 94 17.40 -1.57 -15.00
C ASN A 94 17.96 -1.25 -13.60
N TYR A 95 17.17 -0.65 -12.73
CA TYR A 95 17.52 -0.55 -11.32
C TYR A 95 17.44 -1.92 -10.65
N GLN A 96 18.43 -2.23 -9.81
CA GLN A 96 18.33 -3.35 -8.87
C GLN A 96 17.36 -2.94 -7.76
N VAL A 97 16.23 -3.64 -7.66
CA VAL A 97 15.21 -3.40 -6.63
C VAL A 97 14.75 -4.68 -5.96
N GLU A 98 14.71 -4.65 -4.63
CA GLU A 98 14.20 -5.73 -3.78
C GLU A 98 13.01 -5.24 -2.95
N LYS A 99 11.95 -6.04 -2.88
CA LYS A 99 10.77 -5.79 -2.04
C LYS A 99 10.94 -6.52 -0.72
N SER A 100 10.69 -5.84 0.39
CA SER A 100 10.66 -6.45 1.71
C SER A 100 9.47 -7.41 1.83
N ASN A 101 9.70 -8.58 2.42
CA ASN A 101 8.63 -9.54 2.75
C ASN A 101 7.98 -9.27 4.12
N ALA A 102 8.59 -8.40 4.93
CA ALA A 102 8.19 -8.17 6.32
C ALA A 102 7.52 -6.81 6.53
N SER A 103 7.61 -5.92 5.55
CA SER A 103 7.11 -4.56 5.64
C SER A 103 6.93 -3.98 4.24
N ARG A 104 6.20 -2.87 4.14
CA ARG A 104 6.05 -2.16 2.87
C ARG A 104 7.27 -1.28 2.60
N SER A 105 8.33 -1.91 2.10
CA SER A 105 9.61 -1.26 1.82
C SER A 105 10.21 -1.80 0.52
N LEU A 106 10.79 -0.90 -0.27
CA LEU A 106 11.63 -1.21 -1.41
C LEU A 106 13.07 -0.78 -1.10
N TYR A 107 14.02 -1.61 -1.51
CA TYR A 107 15.45 -1.33 -1.45
C TYR A 107 15.97 -1.22 -2.88
N VAL A 108 16.59 -0.10 -3.22
CA VAL A 108 17.01 0.23 -4.59
C VAL A 108 18.46 0.65 -4.58
N ILE A 109 19.26 0.19 -5.54
CA ILE A 109 20.61 0.75 -5.75
C ILE A 109 20.49 1.94 -6.72
N ASN A 110 20.87 3.14 -6.31
CA ASN A 110 20.77 4.36 -7.11
C ASN A 110 21.87 4.46 -8.19
N ASP A 111 21.84 5.55 -8.97
CA ASP A 111 22.80 5.80 -10.07
C ASP A 111 24.26 5.94 -9.58
N GLU A 112 24.46 6.23 -8.29
CA GLU A 112 25.76 6.39 -7.64
C GLU A 112 26.26 5.08 -6.99
N GLY A 113 25.45 4.02 -7.00
CA GLY A 113 25.77 2.71 -6.40
C GLY A 113 25.43 2.60 -4.92
N GLU A 114 24.62 3.52 -4.38
CA GLU A 114 24.20 3.56 -2.98
C GLU A 114 22.81 2.94 -2.79
N GLU A 115 22.58 2.32 -1.62
CA GLU A 115 21.27 1.80 -1.27
C GLU A 115 20.33 2.94 -0.84
N VAL A 116 19.16 2.98 -1.47
CA VAL A 116 18.04 3.86 -1.16
C VAL A 116 16.90 3.02 -0.61
N ARG A 117 16.46 3.32 0.61
CA ARG A 117 15.25 2.73 1.18
C ARG A 117 14.04 3.61 0.86
N ILE A 118 13.03 3.02 0.25
CA ILE A 118 11.74 3.67 -0.02
C ILE A 118 10.68 2.93 0.79
N ALA A 119 9.97 3.62 1.68
CA ALA A 119 8.99 2.98 2.58
C ALA A 119 7.90 3.95 3.01
N ASP A 120 6.74 3.44 3.43
CA ASP A 120 5.65 4.23 4.02
C ASP A 120 5.87 4.58 5.52
N HIS A 121 6.92 4.03 6.13
CA HIS A 121 7.23 4.22 7.54
C HIS A 121 8.74 4.40 7.79
N LYS A 122 9.06 5.17 8.83
CA LYS A 122 10.40 5.18 9.40
C LYS A 122 10.68 3.85 10.09
N ARG A 123 11.90 3.35 9.98
CA ARG A 123 12.30 2.17 10.73
C ARG A 123 12.28 2.50 12.24
N PRO A 124 11.61 1.69 13.09
CA PRO A 124 11.61 1.94 14.52
C PRO A 124 13.03 1.83 15.08
N GLY A 125 13.39 2.73 16.00
CA GLY A 125 14.64 2.63 16.73
C GLY A 125 14.70 1.37 17.59
N TYR A 126 15.91 1.00 18.01
CA TYR A 126 16.14 -0.20 18.81
C TYR A 126 16.88 0.14 20.11
N GLU A 127 16.58 -0.61 21.16
CA GLU A 127 17.33 -0.53 22.40
C GLU A 127 18.49 -1.52 22.40
N PHE A 128 19.69 -1.03 22.70
CA PHE A 128 20.87 -1.88 22.87
C PHE A 128 21.74 -1.37 24.01
N GLY A 129 22.07 -2.24 24.97
CA GLY A 129 22.93 -1.85 26.09
C GLY A 129 22.41 -0.68 26.95
N GLY A 130 21.08 -0.49 27.03
CA GLY A 130 20.45 0.58 27.81
C GLY A 130 20.37 1.95 27.12
N GLY A 131 20.75 2.04 25.84
CA GLY A 131 20.52 3.21 24.99
C GLY A 131 19.51 2.94 23.88
N PHE A 132 18.76 3.96 23.48
CA PHE A 132 17.87 3.94 22.32
C PHE A 132 18.62 4.49 21.10
N TYR A 133 18.63 3.73 20.01
CA TYR A 133 19.32 4.09 18.77
C TYR A 133 18.31 4.19 17.64
N GLU A 134 18.35 5.31 16.90
CA GLU A 134 17.60 5.45 15.66
C GLU A 134 18.38 4.83 14.50
N HIS A 135 17.65 4.30 13.52
CA HIS A 135 18.25 3.92 12.25
C HIS A 135 18.34 5.17 11.36
N GLU A 136 19.55 5.55 10.98
CA GLU A 136 19.79 6.56 9.95
C GLU A 136 20.20 5.85 8.66
N TYR A 137 19.37 5.99 7.62
CA TYR A 137 19.75 5.66 6.26
C TYR A 137 20.26 6.94 5.61
N GLU A 138 21.39 6.85 4.92
CA GLU A 138 21.96 7.98 4.16
C GLU A 138 20.97 8.46 3.08
N ASN A 139 20.28 7.52 2.43
CA ASN A 139 19.22 7.77 1.47
C ASN A 139 17.91 7.06 1.87
N GLU A 140 16.96 7.82 2.41
CA GLU A 140 15.61 7.33 2.73
C GLU A 140 14.52 8.20 2.11
N ILE A 141 13.53 7.55 1.49
CA ILE A 141 12.30 8.17 1.03
C ILE A 141 11.15 7.61 1.86
N ILE A 142 10.57 8.46 2.73
CA ILE A 142 9.32 8.15 3.41
C ILE A 142 8.15 8.59 2.53
N VAL A 143 7.45 7.61 1.98
CA VAL A 143 6.29 7.75 1.10
C VAL A 143 5.09 8.22 1.92
N LYS A 144 4.33 9.15 1.36
CA LYS A 144 3.05 9.60 1.92
C LYS A 144 1.97 9.46 0.87
N ASN A 145 0.77 9.04 1.28
CA ASN A 145 -0.37 8.82 0.40
C ASN A 145 0.00 7.95 -0.82
N ASN A 146 0.84 6.94 -0.56
CA ASN A 146 1.29 5.97 -1.55
C ASN A 146 1.89 6.56 -2.85
N THR A 147 2.32 7.82 -2.81
CA THR A 147 2.81 8.54 -3.99
C THR A 147 4.26 8.92 -3.79
N VAL A 148 5.10 8.55 -4.76
CA VAL A 148 6.51 8.92 -4.81
C VAL A 148 6.72 9.90 -5.94
N TYR A 149 7.09 11.12 -5.59
CA TYR A 149 7.31 12.18 -6.58
C TYR A 149 8.72 12.11 -7.15
N LYS A 150 8.86 12.46 -8.43
CA LYS A 150 10.15 12.51 -9.14
C LYS A 150 11.22 13.27 -8.38
N LYS A 151 10.88 14.41 -7.79
CA LYS A 151 11.80 15.22 -6.98
C LYS A 151 12.38 14.47 -5.77
N GLN A 152 11.65 13.51 -5.19
CA GLN A 152 12.17 12.69 -4.09
C GLN A 152 13.16 11.66 -4.62
N LEU A 153 12.85 11.01 -5.74
CA LEU A 153 13.72 10.05 -6.40
C LEU A 153 15.04 10.70 -6.85
N GLU A 154 14.96 11.86 -7.51
CA GLU A 154 16.13 12.59 -8.00
C GLU A 154 17.07 13.02 -6.85
N LYS A 155 16.51 13.37 -5.70
CA LYS A 155 17.29 13.69 -4.49
C LYS A 155 18.07 12.50 -3.94
N SER A 156 17.60 11.29 -4.20
CA SER A 156 18.24 10.04 -3.79
C SER A 156 19.04 9.39 -4.93
N GLY A 157 19.32 10.12 -6.02
CA GLY A 157 20.11 9.63 -7.15
C GLY A 157 19.36 8.65 -8.05
N ILE A 158 18.02 8.66 -8.07
CA ILE A 158 17.20 7.81 -8.93
C ILE A 158 16.55 8.67 -10.02
N THR A 159 16.78 8.31 -11.29
CA THR A 159 16.27 9.04 -12.45
C THR A 159 15.20 8.24 -13.16
N LEU A 160 13.94 8.70 -13.07
CA LEU A 160 12.81 8.13 -13.83
C LEU A 160 12.06 9.19 -14.64
N ALA A 161 11.32 8.76 -15.65
CA ALA A 161 10.69 9.66 -16.64
C ALA A 161 9.51 10.45 -16.07
N GLU A 162 8.51 9.76 -15.53
CA GLU A 162 7.25 10.33 -15.03
C GLU A 162 7.42 11.19 -13.78
N ASN A 163 6.45 12.09 -13.55
CA ASN A 163 6.47 13.05 -12.45
C ASN A 163 6.15 12.42 -11.09
N SER A 164 5.44 11.29 -11.07
CA SER A 164 5.06 10.57 -9.86
C SER A 164 4.78 9.11 -10.16
N TYR A 165 4.98 8.27 -9.16
CA TYR A 165 4.70 6.84 -9.20
C TYR A 165 3.87 6.42 -7.99
N VAL A 166 3.11 5.35 -8.14
CA VAL A 166 2.45 4.68 -7.03
C VAL A 166 3.48 3.77 -6.36
N PHE A 167 3.66 3.86 -5.04
CA PHE A 167 4.72 3.11 -4.35
C PHE A 167 4.52 1.59 -4.47
N GLY A 168 3.28 1.10 -4.33
CA GLY A 168 2.91 -0.29 -4.61
C GLY A 168 3.53 -1.28 -3.63
#